data_AF-A0AAD3R2M9-F1
#
_entry.id   AF-A0AAD3R2M9-F1
#
_cell.length_a   1.000
_cell.length_b   1.000
_cell.length_c   1.000
_cell.angle_alpha   90.00
_cell.angle_beta   90.00
_cell.angle_gamma   90.00
#
_symmetry.space_group_name_H-M   'P 1'
#
loop_
_entity.id
_entity.type
_entity.pdbx_description
1 polymer ?
#
loop_
_entity_poly.entity_id
_entity_poly.type
_entity_poly.pdbx_seq_one_letter_code
_entity_poly.pdbx_strand_id
1 'polypeptide(L)'
;MAALGSARCLLRSYSRVKNAQKSKQIVMRCSVRTLCSGTQDNDNAKPQFTDPAVQDILSRITGLDLEKVFRPIKQELKPPKYKLMTDEQLKQAMEVATQQAKKLLQMPPVLPERKPISDVLSVDKILDGMDTAKYVFTDITYNIPHRERFIVVREPDGTLRKATWEERDRLIQVYFPKDGRKLTAPLIFKEENLKMVFSQDRHEDVLDLCLVQFEPDSSEYIRVHAVTYEDLEKHGKYGLLRSTRHFGGMAWYLVKARRIDGLIVDMLKRELLQDAVSLVSLFHMVHPHSESALEAASLQATGIDLLKIYAQKESQRSGYIELALQAYEEMAAEDSAA
;
A
#
# COMPACT_ATOMS: atom_id res chain seq x y z
N MET A 1 -13.24 35.78 57.75
CA MET A 1 -13.75 34.73 58.65
C MET A 1 -13.63 33.40 57.93
N ALA A 2 -12.99 32.45 58.60
CA ALA A 2 -12.69 31.11 58.10
C ALA A 2 -13.93 30.20 58.15
N ALA A 3 -14.03 29.28 57.21
CA ALA A 3 -14.74 28.02 57.41
C ALA A 3 -13.95 26.91 56.72
N LEU A 4 -13.20 26.19 57.56
CA LEU A 4 -12.52 24.94 57.28
C LEU A 4 -13.57 23.83 57.13
N GLY A 5 -13.42 23.00 56.10
CA GLY A 5 -14.16 21.75 55.93
C GLY A 5 -13.23 20.69 55.37
N SER A 6 -12.55 19.96 56.26
CA SER A 6 -11.62 18.89 55.97
C SER A 6 -12.30 17.51 55.95
N ALA A 7 -12.06 16.72 54.91
CA ALA A 7 -12.03 15.24 54.93
C ALA A 7 -11.33 14.76 53.65
N ARG A 8 -10.02 14.42 53.73
CA ARG A 8 -9.44 13.07 53.90
C ARG A 8 -9.54 12.15 52.66
N CYS A 9 -8.40 12.09 51.97
CA CYS A 9 -7.69 10.93 51.44
C CYS A 9 -8.47 9.81 50.72
N LEU A 10 -8.16 9.64 49.43
CA LEU A 10 -7.58 8.38 48.93
C LEU A 10 -6.45 8.70 47.94
N LEU A 11 -5.23 8.37 48.38
CA LEU A 11 -4.04 8.26 47.55
C LEU A 11 -4.18 7.02 46.65
N ARG A 12 -3.97 7.18 45.33
CA ARG A 12 -3.26 6.16 44.56
C ARG A 12 -2.45 6.80 43.44
N SER A 13 -1.18 6.92 43.76
CA SER A 13 -0.04 7.10 42.87
C SER A 13 -0.06 6.14 41.67
N TYR A 14 0.27 6.64 40.48
CA TYR A 14 1.09 5.88 39.55
C TYR A 14 2.32 6.69 39.13
N SER A 15 3.44 6.03 39.36
CA SER A 15 4.82 6.50 39.37
C SER A 15 5.42 6.62 37.97
N ARG A 16 6.21 7.67 37.77
CA ARG A 16 7.35 7.70 36.83
C ARG A 16 8.50 6.87 37.39
N VAL A 17 9.04 5.89 36.65
CA VAL A 17 10.46 5.43 36.65
C VAL A 17 10.68 4.64 35.34
N LYS A 18 11.42 5.15 34.35
CA LYS A 18 12.85 4.95 34.01
C LYS A 18 13.29 3.52 33.64
N ASN A 19 13.92 3.42 32.47
CA ASN A 19 15.05 2.58 32.06
C ASN A 19 15.16 1.14 32.61
N ALA A 20 15.03 0.17 31.70
CA ALA A 20 15.77 -1.09 31.77
C ALA A 20 16.75 -1.15 30.59
N GLN A 21 18.04 -1.20 30.91
CA GLN A 21 19.13 -1.43 29.96
C GLN A 21 19.22 -2.93 29.57
N LYS A 22 19.57 -3.14 28.31
CA LYS A 22 20.52 -4.12 27.73
C LYS A 22 20.38 -5.63 28.04
N SER A 23 20.20 -6.34 26.93
CA SER A 23 20.85 -7.59 26.49
C SER A 23 20.68 -8.86 27.31
N LYS A 24 19.97 -9.83 26.71
CA LYS A 24 20.45 -11.22 26.59
C LYS A 24 20.19 -11.73 25.17
N GLN A 25 21.23 -12.30 24.58
CA GLN A 25 21.25 -12.94 23.27
C GLN A 25 20.13 -13.98 23.16
N ILE A 26 19.29 -13.85 22.13
CA ILE A 26 18.49 -14.97 21.65
C ILE A 26 19.11 -15.38 20.33
N VAL A 27 19.86 -16.48 20.41
CA VAL A 27 20.38 -17.23 19.26
C VAL A 27 19.17 -17.77 18.50
N MET A 28 18.88 -17.19 17.33
CA MET A 28 17.92 -17.78 16.40
C MET A 28 18.60 -19.00 15.77
N ARG A 29 18.29 -20.19 16.29
CA ARG A 29 18.62 -21.46 15.62
C ARG A 29 17.83 -21.51 14.31
N CYS A 30 18.55 -21.29 13.21
CA CYS A 30 18.04 -21.52 11.86
C CYS A 30 17.89 -23.03 11.66
N SER A 31 16.68 -23.56 11.77
CA SER A 31 16.38 -24.92 11.34
C SER A 31 16.37 -24.95 9.81
N VAL A 32 17.50 -25.42 9.26
CA VAL A 32 17.67 -25.79 7.85
C VAL A 32 16.60 -26.83 7.51
N ARG A 33 15.63 -26.45 6.67
CA ARG A 33 14.83 -27.42 5.93
C ARG A 33 15.57 -27.74 4.63
N THR A 34 15.84 -29.02 4.50
CA THR A 34 16.53 -29.70 3.40
C THR A 34 15.87 -29.37 2.06
N LEU A 35 16.71 -28.92 1.12
CA LEU A 35 16.41 -28.79 -0.30
C LEU A 35 15.97 -30.16 -0.86
N CYS A 36 14.78 -30.22 -1.45
CA CYS A 36 14.46 -31.22 -2.45
C CYS A 36 14.66 -30.56 -3.82
N SER A 37 15.78 -30.91 -4.48
CA SER A 37 16.01 -30.64 -5.88
C SER A 37 15.08 -31.51 -6.72
N GLY A 38 14.05 -30.90 -7.29
CA GLY A 38 13.29 -31.42 -8.41
C GLY A 38 13.60 -30.56 -9.63
N THR A 39 14.12 -31.20 -10.67
CA THR A 39 14.58 -30.69 -11.96
C THR A 39 13.64 -29.70 -12.66
N GLN A 40 14.25 -28.59 -13.12
CA GLN A 40 13.92 -27.73 -14.26
C GLN A 40 12.50 -27.80 -14.83
N ASP A 41 11.72 -26.75 -14.55
CA ASP A 41 10.93 -26.06 -15.56
C ASP A 41 11.42 -24.61 -15.60
N ASN A 42 12.07 -24.23 -16.69
CA ASN A 42 12.49 -22.85 -16.97
C ASN A 42 11.30 -22.13 -17.62
N ASP A 43 10.25 -21.88 -16.85
CA ASP A 43 9.11 -21.08 -17.27
C ASP A 43 9.25 -19.67 -16.70
N ASN A 44 9.28 -18.66 -17.57
CA ASN A 44 9.31 -17.23 -17.25
C ASN A 44 8.34 -16.87 -16.10
N ALA A 45 8.85 -16.85 -14.86
CA ALA A 45 8.06 -16.42 -13.71
C ALA A 45 7.74 -14.94 -13.88
N LYS A 46 6.45 -14.60 -14.05
CA LYS A 46 6.01 -13.22 -14.16
C LYS A 46 6.49 -12.44 -12.94
N PRO A 47 7.07 -11.24 -13.11
CA PRO A 47 7.58 -10.48 -11.98
C PRO A 47 6.47 -10.18 -10.99
N GLN A 48 6.79 -10.36 -9.71
CA GLN A 48 5.88 -10.08 -8.62
C GLN A 48 6.14 -8.69 -8.06
N PHE A 49 5.11 -8.10 -7.46
CA PHE A 49 5.23 -6.78 -6.84
C PHE A 49 6.31 -6.77 -5.75
N THR A 50 6.49 -7.90 -5.05
CA THR A 50 7.43 -8.06 -3.93
C THR A 50 8.89 -8.26 -4.37
N ASP A 51 9.16 -8.41 -5.67
CA ASP A 51 10.52 -8.65 -6.15
C ASP A 51 11.41 -7.44 -5.89
N PRO A 52 12.67 -7.64 -5.46
CA PRO A 52 13.55 -6.55 -5.06
C PRO A 52 13.83 -5.59 -6.21
N ALA A 53 13.99 -6.09 -7.45
CA ALA A 53 14.21 -5.25 -8.63
C ALA A 53 13.00 -4.36 -8.94
N VAL A 54 11.78 -4.89 -8.79
CA VAL A 54 10.53 -4.14 -8.97
C VAL A 54 10.37 -3.10 -7.87
N GLN A 55 10.64 -3.47 -6.61
CA GLN A 55 10.58 -2.57 -5.47
C GLN A 55 11.59 -1.43 -5.57
N ASP A 56 12.82 -1.70 -6.02
CA ASP A 56 13.85 -0.67 -6.23
C ASP A 56 13.38 0.35 -7.27
N ILE A 57 12.85 -0.11 -8.40
CA ILE A 57 12.31 0.77 -9.43
C ILE A 57 11.13 1.58 -8.87
N LEU A 58 10.14 0.93 -8.27
CA LEU A 58 8.96 1.63 -7.75
C LEU A 58 9.33 2.63 -6.64
N SER A 59 10.30 2.31 -5.78
CA SER A 59 10.77 3.22 -4.74
C SER A 59 11.46 4.46 -5.31
N ARG A 60 12.24 4.29 -6.39
CA ARG A 60 12.88 5.40 -7.10
C ARG A 60 11.86 6.30 -7.77
N ILE A 61 10.92 5.73 -8.53
CA ILE A 61 9.87 6.48 -9.22
C ILE A 61 8.90 7.14 -8.23
N THR A 62 8.74 6.60 -7.01
CA THR A 62 7.89 7.24 -5.99
C THR A 62 8.42 8.61 -5.58
N GLY A 63 9.75 8.77 -5.58
CA GLY A 63 10.42 9.96 -5.06
C GLY A 63 10.35 10.06 -3.53
N LEU A 64 11.10 11.01 -2.97
CA LEU A 64 11.09 11.28 -1.54
C LEU A 64 11.08 12.79 -1.33
N ASP A 65 9.92 13.32 -0.98
CA ASP A 65 9.73 14.69 -0.52
C ASP A 65 9.42 14.70 0.98
N LEU A 66 10.35 15.22 1.78
CA LEU A 66 10.24 15.27 3.23
C LEU A 66 9.09 16.17 3.69
N GLU A 67 8.81 17.26 2.97
CA GLU A 67 7.76 18.21 3.35
C GLU A 67 6.38 17.58 3.17
N LYS A 68 6.21 16.84 2.07
CA LYS A 68 4.98 16.10 1.81
C LYS A 68 4.78 14.93 2.77
N VAL A 69 5.84 14.14 3.02
CA VAL A 69 5.78 12.99 3.93
C VAL A 69 5.48 13.40 5.37
N PHE A 70 6.09 14.49 5.85
CA PHE A 70 5.91 15.00 7.21
C PHE A 70 4.95 16.19 7.28
N ARG A 71 3.98 16.25 6.36
CA ARG A 71 2.99 17.32 6.34
C ARG A 71 2.28 17.46 7.70
N PRO A 72 2.00 18.67 8.19
CA PRO A 72 1.30 18.87 9.44
C PRO A 72 -0.10 18.22 9.43
N ILE A 73 -0.33 17.27 10.34
CA ILE A 73 -1.62 16.60 10.50
C ILE A 73 -2.44 17.34 11.56
N LYS A 74 -3.76 17.43 11.35
CA LYS A 74 -4.70 17.97 12.34
C LYS A 74 -4.78 17.01 13.54
N GLN A 75 -4.01 17.30 14.57
CA GLN A 75 -3.95 16.56 15.82
C GLN A 75 -3.77 17.51 17.01
N GLU A 76 -3.90 17.01 18.24
CA GLU A 76 -3.61 17.80 19.43
C GLU A 76 -2.15 18.29 19.42
N LEU A 77 -1.99 19.61 19.37
CA LEU A 77 -0.68 20.24 19.26
C LEU A 77 0.03 20.27 20.61
N LYS A 78 1.31 19.90 20.60
CA LYS A 78 2.22 20.05 21.73
C LYS A 78 3.18 21.20 21.42
N PRO A 79 3.66 21.93 22.45
CA PRO A 79 4.62 23.00 22.23
C PRO A 79 5.88 22.45 21.55
N PRO A 80 6.39 23.11 20.50
CA PRO A 80 7.59 22.66 19.79
C PRO A 80 8.83 22.76 20.68
N LYS A 81 9.83 21.93 20.40
CA LYS A 81 11.12 21.93 21.11
C LYS A 81 12.21 22.45 20.19
N TYR A 82 12.80 23.58 20.56
CA TYR A 82 13.93 24.17 19.83
C TYR A 82 15.25 23.57 20.33
N LYS A 83 16.19 23.36 19.40
CA LYS A 83 17.54 22.89 19.67
C LYS A 83 18.51 23.67 18.80
N LEU A 84 19.64 24.09 19.36
CA LEU A 84 20.75 24.65 18.60
C LEU A 84 21.58 23.47 18.09
N MET A 85 21.85 23.43 16.79
CA MET A 85 22.60 22.36 16.13
C MET A 85 23.74 22.93 15.31
N THR A 86 24.85 22.20 15.22
CA THR A 86 25.89 22.45 14.22
C THR A 86 25.48 21.89 12.86
N ASP A 87 26.17 22.29 11.78
CA ASP A 87 25.87 21.80 10.43
C ASP A 87 25.98 20.27 10.32
N GLU A 88 26.94 19.67 11.02
CA GLU A 88 27.09 18.21 11.09
C GLU A 88 25.89 17.54 11.77
N GLN A 89 25.42 18.11 12.88
CA GLN A 89 24.24 17.60 13.60
C GLN A 89 22.95 17.77 12.77
N LEU A 90 22.86 18.85 12.00
CA LEU A 90 21.74 19.08 11.08
C LEU A 90 21.72 18.03 9.98
N LYS A 91 22.86 17.74 9.34
CA LYS A 91 22.98 16.67 8.32
C LYS A 91 22.57 15.31 8.88
N GLN A 92 23.06 14.96 10.07
CA GLN A 92 22.66 13.72 10.76
C GLN A 92 21.16 13.68 11.05
N ALA A 93 20.56 14.78 11.48
CA ALA A 93 19.12 14.87 11.71
C ALA A 93 18.32 14.67 10.40
N MET A 94 18.80 15.22 9.29
CA MET A 94 18.21 15.02 7.96
C MET A 94 18.33 13.56 7.51
N GLU A 95 19.46 12.90 7.73
CA GLU A 95 19.63 11.47 7.45
C GLU A 95 18.66 10.61 8.26
N VAL A 96 18.49 10.91 9.54
CA VAL A 96 17.49 10.21 10.38
C VAL A 96 16.08 10.44 9.86
N ALA A 97 15.74 11.68 9.47
CA ALA A 97 14.44 12.01 8.91
C ALA A 97 14.17 11.29 7.58
N THR A 98 15.17 11.22 6.69
CA THR A 98 15.05 10.48 5.41
C THR A 98 14.90 8.98 5.64
N GLN A 99 15.61 8.38 6.59
CA GLN A 99 15.43 6.97 6.94
C GLN A 99 14.03 6.69 7.52
N GLN A 100 13.50 7.61 8.33
CA GLN A 100 12.13 7.52 8.83
C GLN A 100 11.11 7.67 7.70
N ALA A 101 11.31 8.62 6.79
CA ALA A 101 10.46 8.81 5.62
C ALA A 101 10.42 7.55 4.75
N LYS A 102 11.58 6.90 4.49
CA LYS A 102 11.63 5.62 3.75
C LYS A 102 10.81 4.51 4.41
N LYS A 103 10.77 4.45 5.75
CA LYS A 103 9.93 3.49 6.49
C LYS A 103 8.44 3.80 6.36
N LEU A 104 8.06 5.08 6.37
CA LEU A 104 6.67 5.50 6.19
C LEU A 104 6.18 5.28 4.75
N LEU A 105 7.07 5.41 3.76
CA LEU A 105 6.83 5.17 2.34
C LEU A 105 6.83 3.69 1.95
N GLN A 106 6.97 2.76 2.92
CA GLN A 106 6.89 1.34 2.62
C GLN A 106 5.53 1.01 1.99
N MET A 107 5.59 0.48 0.76
CA MET A 107 4.41 0.24 -0.06
C MET A 107 3.64 -0.98 0.48
N PRO A 108 2.29 -0.91 0.54
CA PRO A 108 1.48 -2.06 0.92
C PRO A 108 1.60 -3.17 -0.14
N PRO A 109 1.61 -4.45 0.25
CA PRO A 109 1.71 -5.55 -0.70
C PRO A 109 0.45 -5.62 -1.56
N VAL A 110 0.63 -5.84 -2.87
CA VAL A 110 -0.47 -6.05 -3.81
C VAL A 110 -0.76 -7.54 -3.92
N LEU A 111 -1.92 -7.96 -3.41
CA LEU A 111 -2.37 -9.36 -3.41
C LEU A 111 -3.53 -9.56 -4.41
N PRO A 112 -3.69 -10.77 -4.98
CA PRO A 112 -4.90 -11.11 -5.72
C PRO A 112 -6.10 -11.24 -4.79
N GLU A 113 -7.30 -11.16 -5.36
CA GLU A 113 -8.54 -11.34 -4.63
C GLU A 113 -8.64 -12.74 -4.02
N ARG A 114 -9.00 -12.80 -2.74
CA ARG A 114 -9.19 -14.06 -2.01
C ARG A 114 -10.43 -14.81 -2.52
N LYS A 115 -10.33 -16.13 -2.62
CA LYS A 115 -11.47 -17.01 -2.98
C LYS A 115 -12.47 -17.10 -1.82
N PRO A 116 -13.79 -17.16 -2.10
CA PRO A 116 -14.79 -17.33 -1.06
C PRO A 116 -14.61 -18.67 -0.34
N ILE A 117 -14.88 -18.70 0.97
CA ILE A 117 -14.84 -19.92 1.78
C ILE A 117 -16.25 -20.52 1.79
N SER A 118 -16.37 -21.76 1.33
CA SER A 118 -17.62 -22.53 1.35
C SER A 118 -17.38 -23.93 1.90
N ASP A 119 -16.80 -24.00 3.11
CA ASP A 119 -16.48 -25.26 3.77
C ASP A 119 -17.55 -25.58 4.82
N VAL A 120 -18.27 -26.69 4.63
CA VAL A 120 -19.21 -27.24 5.60
C VAL A 120 -18.51 -28.32 6.43
N LEU A 121 -18.58 -28.22 7.75
CA LEU A 121 -17.94 -29.15 8.69
C LEU A 121 -18.89 -30.30 9.07
N SER A 122 -20.13 -29.98 9.42
CA SER A 122 -21.17 -30.97 9.76
C SER A 122 -22.57 -30.45 9.44
N VAL A 123 -23.52 -31.37 9.28
CA VAL A 123 -24.94 -31.07 9.03
C VAL A 123 -25.80 -31.91 9.96
N ASP A 124 -26.41 -31.26 10.95
CA ASP A 124 -27.21 -31.92 11.98
C ASP A 124 -28.69 -31.57 11.80
N LYS A 125 -29.41 -32.33 10.96
CA LYS A 125 -30.82 -32.06 10.61
C LYS A 125 -31.79 -32.07 11.79
N ILE A 126 -31.40 -32.64 12.93
CA ILE A 126 -32.21 -32.68 14.16
C ILE A 126 -32.38 -31.27 14.75
N LEU A 127 -31.43 -30.37 14.48
CA LEU A 127 -31.44 -28.99 14.96
C LEU A 127 -32.20 -28.04 14.03
N ASP A 128 -32.67 -28.53 12.88
CA ASP A 128 -33.41 -27.74 11.91
C ASP A 128 -34.73 -27.21 12.51
N GLY A 129 -34.94 -25.90 12.44
CA GLY A 129 -36.12 -25.22 12.98
C GLY A 129 -36.15 -25.05 14.50
N MET A 130 -35.09 -25.40 15.24
CA MET A 130 -35.02 -25.20 16.69
C MET A 130 -34.71 -23.73 17.05
N ASP A 131 -33.83 -23.09 16.30
CA ASP A 131 -33.39 -21.71 16.51
C ASP A 131 -33.76 -20.83 15.30
N THR A 132 -34.05 -19.55 15.54
CA THR A 132 -34.37 -18.59 14.46
C THR A 132 -33.15 -17.82 13.95
N ALA A 133 -32.05 -17.80 14.71
CA ALA A 133 -30.87 -17.00 14.43
C ALA A 133 -29.63 -17.89 14.34
N LYS A 134 -28.66 -17.47 13.54
CA LYS A 134 -27.36 -18.14 13.46
C LYS A 134 -26.48 -17.82 14.67
N TYR A 135 -25.77 -18.83 15.15
CA TYR A 135 -24.75 -18.67 16.19
C TYR A 135 -23.36 -18.64 15.58
N VAL A 136 -22.50 -17.75 16.06
CA VAL A 136 -21.12 -17.66 15.57
C VAL A 136 -20.14 -17.90 16.71
N PHE A 137 -19.35 -18.95 16.56
CA PHE A 137 -18.32 -19.34 17.51
C PHE A 137 -16.96 -18.90 16.98
N THR A 138 -16.23 -18.13 17.79
CA THR A 138 -14.91 -17.59 17.43
C THR A 138 -13.90 -18.02 18.46
N ASP A 139 -12.82 -18.66 18.02
CA ASP A 139 -11.66 -18.92 18.88
C ASP A 139 -10.95 -17.58 19.18
N ILE A 140 -10.78 -17.25 20.46
CA ILE A 140 -10.16 -16.01 20.94
C ILE A 140 -8.74 -16.21 21.49
N THR A 141 -8.10 -17.34 21.19
CA THR A 141 -6.72 -17.62 21.64
C THR A 141 -5.73 -16.58 21.09
N TYR A 142 -4.90 -15.99 21.96
CA TYR A 142 -4.03 -14.85 21.60
C TYR A 142 -2.90 -15.22 20.63
N ASN A 143 -2.26 -16.37 20.82
CA ASN A 143 -1.05 -16.76 20.07
C ASN A 143 -1.32 -17.28 18.63
N ILE A 144 -2.56 -17.24 18.14
CA ILE A 144 -2.94 -17.74 16.82
C ILE A 144 -3.11 -16.56 15.85
N PRO A 145 -2.45 -16.58 14.67
CA PRO A 145 -2.59 -15.51 13.70
C PRO A 145 -4.01 -15.43 13.16
N HIS A 146 -4.45 -14.21 12.82
CA HIS A 146 -5.81 -13.94 12.37
C HIS A 146 -6.21 -14.66 11.08
N ARG A 147 -5.27 -15.16 10.26
CA ARG A 147 -5.56 -15.98 9.07
C ARG A 147 -5.83 -17.45 9.36
N GLU A 148 -5.29 -18.00 10.45
CA GLU A 148 -5.42 -19.43 10.82
C GLU A 148 -6.51 -19.68 11.87
N ARG A 149 -6.99 -18.60 12.51
CA ARG A 149 -8.04 -18.65 13.55
C ARG A 149 -9.31 -19.38 13.09
N PHE A 150 -9.88 -20.22 13.95
CA PHE A 150 -11.13 -20.91 13.66
C PHE A 150 -12.34 -20.03 13.99
N ILE A 151 -13.20 -19.83 12.99
CA ILE A 151 -14.48 -19.14 13.14
C ILE A 151 -15.54 -19.97 12.41
N VAL A 152 -16.53 -20.43 13.15
CA VAL A 152 -17.59 -21.32 12.64
C VAL A 152 -18.96 -20.74 12.92
N VAL A 153 -19.87 -20.96 11.98
CA VAL A 153 -21.25 -20.47 12.03
C VAL A 153 -22.17 -21.68 12.05
N ARG A 154 -23.03 -21.74 13.06
CA ARG A 154 -24.16 -22.67 13.11
C ARG A 154 -25.39 -21.95 12.55
N GLU A 155 -25.85 -22.41 11.40
CA GLU A 155 -27.07 -21.95 10.76
C GLU A 155 -28.31 -22.57 11.40
N PRO A 156 -29.50 -21.94 11.30
CA PRO A 156 -30.75 -22.48 11.82
C PRO A 156 -31.13 -23.84 11.20
N ASP A 157 -30.68 -24.12 9.98
CA ASP A 157 -30.89 -25.40 9.27
C ASP A 157 -30.08 -26.57 9.88
N GLY A 158 -29.39 -26.35 11.01
CA GLY A 158 -28.52 -27.33 11.65
C GLY A 158 -27.13 -27.49 11.00
N THR A 159 -26.80 -26.69 9.98
CA THR A 159 -25.51 -26.74 9.29
C THR A 159 -24.42 -26.00 10.07
N LEU A 160 -23.28 -26.65 10.31
CA LEU A 160 -22.07 -26.03 10.85
C LEU A 160 -21.07 -25.80 9.72
N ARG A 161 -20.86 -24.53 9.37
CA ARG A 161 -19.93 -24.12 8.31
C ARG A 161 -18.83 -23.20 8.84
N LYS A 162 -17.77 -23.02 8.06
CA LYS A 162 -16.82 -21.93 8.31
C LYS A 162 -17.49 -20.58 8.02
N ALA A 163 -17.08 -19.55 8.77
CA ALA A 163 -17.52 -18.18 8.52
C ALA A 163 -17.04 -17.68 7.14
N THR A 164 -17.84 -16.84 6.49
CA THR A 164 -17.39 -16.14 5.29
C THR A 164 -16.28 -15.14 5.64
N TRP A 165 -15.55 -14.66 4.63
CA TRP A 165 -14.51 -13.66 4.84
C TRP A 165 -15.01 -12.37 5.48
N GLU A 166 -16.20 -11.90 5.09
CA GLU A 166 -16.84 -10.71 5.66
C GLU A 166 -17.21 -10.92 7.13
N GLU A 167 -17.81 -12.07 7.45
CA GLU A 167 -18.13 -12.46 8.82
C GLU A 167 -16.85 -12.53 9.67
N ARG A 168 -15.81 -13.16 9.13
CA ARG A 168 -14.50 -13.29 9.77
C ARG A 168 -13.88 -11.95 10.08
N ASP A 169 -13.74 -11.07 9.09
CA ASP A 169 -13.14 -9.76 9.23
C ASP A 169 -13.88 -8.90 10.26
N ARG A 170 -15.22 -8.96 10.25
CA ARG A 170 -16.06 -8.26 11.22
C ARG A 170 -15.86 -8.80 12.64
N LEU A 171 -15.85 -10.13 12.82
CA LEU A 171 -15.73 -10.76 14.14
C LEU A 171 -14.34 -10.60 14.72
N ILE A 172 -13.30 -10.66 13.90
CA ILE A 172 -11.94 -10.33 14.33
C ILE A 172 -11.91 -8.91 14.89
N GLN A 173 -12.53 -7.94 14.24
CA GLN A 173 -12.60 -6.56 14.76
C GLN A 173 -13.40 -6.43 16.06
N VAL A 174 -14.42 -7.28 16.30
CA VAL A 174 -15.18 -7.30 17.57
C VAL A 174 -14.30 -7.74 18.74
N TYR A 175 -13.58 -8.85 18.58
CA TYR A 175 -12.78 -9.44 19.65
C TYR A 175 -11.36 -8.86 19.75
N PHE A 176 -10.80 -8.40 18.63
CA PHE A 176 -9.46 -7.82 18.48
C PHE A 176 -9.56 -6.47 17.75
N PRO A 177 -9.99 -5.39 18.45
CA PRO A 177 -10.20 -4.10 17.83
C PRO A 177 -8.87 -3.50 17.35
N LYS A 178 -8.79 -3.24 16.04
CA LYS A 178 -7.72 -2.44 15.43
C LYS A 178 -8.14 -0.97 15.34
N ASP A 179 -7.23 -0.08 15.69
CA ASP A 179 -7.45 1.37 15.62
C ASP A 179 -7.84 1.81 14.20
N GLY A 180 -8.89 2.64 14.11
CA GLY A 180 -9.41 3.19 12.86
C GLY A 180 -10.31 2.26 12.04
N ARG A 181 -10.27 0.93 12.26
CA ARG A 181 -11.16 -0.02 11.56
C ARG A 181 -12.55 -0.04 12.20
N LYS A 182 -13.59 0.14 11.38
CA LYS A 182 -14.99 0.06 11.82
C LYS A 182 -15.58 -1.33 11.54
N LEU A 183 -16.54 -1.75 12.36
CA LEU A 183 -17.26 -3.02 12.18
C LEU A 183 -18.05 -3.07 10.86
N THR A 184 -18.68 -1.95 10.51
CA THR A 184 -19.37 -1.76 9.24
C THR A 184 -18.54 -0.84 8.36
N ALA A 185 -18.46 -1.18 7.07
CA ALA A 185 -17.78 -0.36 6.09
C ALA A 185 -18.35 1.08 6.09
N PRO A 186 -17.51 2.12 6.19
CA PRO A 186 -17.93 3.50 6.08
C PRO A 186 -18.65 3.79 4.75
N LEU A 187 -19.67 4.65 4.79
CA LEU A 187 -20.46 5.01 3.60
C LEU A 187 -19.65 5.73 2.51
N ILE A 188 -18.47 6.26 2.84
CA ILE A 188 -17.56 6.93 1.89
C ILE A 188 -17.14 6.01 0.73
N PHE A 189 -17.13 4.69 0.93
CA PHE A 189 -16.73 3.71 -0.10
C PHE A 189 -17.84 3.41 -1.11
N LYS A 190 -19.03 3.99 -0.96
CA LYS A 190 -20.08 3.97 -1.98
C LYS A 190 -19.64 4.84 -3.16
N GLU A 191 -20.00 4.42 -4.37
CA GLU A 191 -19.55 5.06 -5.62
C GLU A 191 -19.92 6.54 -5.72
N GLU A 192 -21.12 6.91 -5.27
CA GLU A 192 -21.60 8.30 -5.25
C GLU A 192 -20.71 9.18 -4.37
N ASN A 193 -20.33 8.68 -3.19
CA ASN A 193 -19.50 9.40 -2.24
C ASN A 193 -18.04 9.43 -2.69
N LEU A 194 -17.53 8.38 -3.34
CA LEU A 194 -16.19 8.37 -3.90
C LEU A 194 -16.01 9.49 -4.94
N LYS A 195 -16.98 9.66 -5.86
CA LYS A 195 -16.95 10.75 -6.85
C LYS A 195 -16.87 12.14 -6.18
N MET A 196 -17.60 12.33 -5.09
CA MET A 196 -17.55 13.57 -4.30
C MET A 196 -16.22 13.81 -3.60
N VAL A 197 -15.48 12.75 -3.24
CA VAL A 197 -14.16 12.88 -2.62
C VAL A 197 -13.07 13.12 -3.69
N PHE A 198 -13.21 12.48 -4.86
CA PHE A 198 -12.31 12.68 -5.99
C PHE A 198 -12.38 14.10 -6.56
N SER A 199 -13.56 14.72 -6.56
CA SER A 199 -13.68 16.14 -6.95
C SER A 199 -12.96 17.11 -6.01
N GLN A 200 -12.60 16.65 -4.79
CA GLN A 200 -11.84 17.41 -3.80
C GLN A 200 -10.34 17.10 -3.82
N ASP A 201 -9.85 16.25 -4.73
CA ASP A 201 -8.45 15.83 -4.82
C ASP A 201 -7.91 15.11 -3.58
N ARG A 202 -8.81 14.41 -2.88
CA ARG A 202 -8.52 13.67 -1.64
C ARG A 202 -8.35 12.17 -1.87
N HIS A 203 -7.70 11.79 -2.97
CA HIS A 203 -7.45 10.39 -3.35
C HIS A 203 -6.58 9.67 -2.30
N GLU A 204 -5.55 10.35 -1.78
CA GLU A 204 -4.66 9.80 -0.75
C GLU A 204 -5.44 9.40 0.52
N ASP A 205 -6.36 10.26 0.98
CA ASP A 205 -7.18 10.00 2.18
C ASP A 205 -8.08 8.76 2.01
N VAL A 206 -8.61 8.55 0.80
CA VAL A 206 -9.42 7.36 0.48
C VAL A 206 -8.58 6.10 0.57
N LEU A 207 -7.38 6.12 -0.01
CA LEU A 207 -6.47 4.96 0.01
C LEU A 207 -5.95 4.67 1.42
N ASP A 208 -5.67 5.70 2.21
CA ASP A 208 -5.29 5.54 3.62
C ASP A 208 -6.43 4.95 4.46
N LEU A 209 -7.66 5.41 4.25
CA LEU A 209 -8.82 4.85 4.93
C LEU A 209 -9.07 3.40 4.50
N CYS A 210 -8.88 3.09 3.22
CA CYS A 210 -9.04 1.75 2.67
C CYS A 210 -8.05 0.76 3.30
N LEU A 211 -6.79 1.16 3.45
CA LEU A 211 -5.72 0.37 4.06
C LEU A 211 -6.00 0.01 5.53
N VAL A 212 -6.67 0.91 6.25
CA VAL A 212 -7.06 0.66 7.65
C VAL A 212 -8.33 -0.21 7.73
N GLN A 213 -9.30 0.05 6.87
CA GLN A 213 -10.63 -0.56 6.93
C GLN A 213 -10.67 -2.01 6.42
N PHE A 214 -9.98 -2.30 5.33
CA PHE A 214 -10.05 -3.59 4.62
C PHE A 214 -8.70 -4.31 4.59
N GLU A 215 -8.75 -5.62 4.43
CA GLU A 215 -7.56 -6.43 4.17
C GLU A 215 -7.13 -6.31 2.70
N PRO A 216 -5.82 -6.40 2.38
CA PRO A 216 -5.29 -6.17 1.04
C PRO A 216 -5.76 -7.16 -0.04
N ASP A 217 -6.23 -8.34 0.37
CA ASP A 217 -6.79 -9.38 -0.50
C ASP A 217 -8.33 -9.35 -0.59
N SER A 218 -8.97 -8.39 0.07
CA SER A 218 -10.43 -8.21 0.03
C SER A 218 -10.88 -7.63 -1.32
N SER A 219 -12.05 -8.06 -1.79
CA SER A 219 -12.68 -7.54 -3.02
C SER A 219 -12.90 -6.03 -2.96
N GLU A 220 -13.41 -5.52 -1.84
CA GLU A 220 -13.64 -4.09 -1.62
C GLU A 220 -12.34 -3.28 -1.63
N TYR A 221 -11.25 -3.82 -1.09
CA TYR A 221 -9.94 -3.16 -1.11
C TYR A 221 -9.47 -2.99 -2.55
N ILE A 222 -9.49 -4.07 -3.33
CA ILE A 222 -9.05 -4.06 -4.73
C ILE A 222 -9.95 -3.14 -5.57
N ARG A 223 -11.28 -3.18 -5.36
CA ARG A 223 -12.26 -2.33 -6.04
C ARG A 223 -11.99 -0.85 -5.79
N VAL A 224 -11.83 -0.43 -4.54
CA VAL A 224 -11.60 0.98 -4.17
C VAL A 224 -10.26 1.48 -4.73
N HIS A 225 -9.20 0.69 -4.63
CA HIS A 225 -7.90 1.03 -5.23
C HIS A 225 -7.99 1.18 -6.74
N ALA A 226 -8.61 0.22 -7.44
CA ALA A 226 -8.78 0.27 -8.89
C ALA A 226 -9.57 1.51 -9.33
N VAL A 227 -10.72 1.79 -8.70
CA VAL A 227 -11.55 2.96 -9.01
C VAL A 227 -10.78 4.27 -8.78
N THR A 228 -9.98 4.34 -7.71
CA THR A 228 -9.17 5.53 -7.42
C THR A 228 -8.07 5.73 -8.46
N TYR A 229 -7.38 4.66 -8.88
CA TYR A 229 -6.34 4.74 -9.92
C TYR A 229 -6.91 5.10 -11.29
N GLU A 230 -8.09 4.59 -11.63
CA GLU A 230 -8.80 4.94 -12.86
C GLU A 230 -9.19 6.42 -12.91
N ASP A 231 -9.63 6.98 -11.78
CA ASP A 231 -9.97 8.40 -11.69
C ASP A 231 -8.71 9.29 -11.84
N LEU A 232 -7.61 8.91 -11.18
CA LEU A 232 -6.33 9.60 -11.30
C LEU A 232 -5.79 9.59 -12.73
N GLU A 233 -5.89 8.46 -13.43
CA GLU A 233 -5.49 8.33 -14.84
C GLU A 233 -6.34 9.22 -15.76
N LYS A 234 -7.67 9.24 -15.55
CA LYS A 234 -8.59 10.07 -16.35
C LYS A 234 -8.31 11.55 -16.24
N HIS A 235 -7.94 12.01 -15.04
CA HIS A 235 -7.68 13.43 -14.76
C HIS A 235 -6.20 13.81 -14.80
N GLY A 236 -5.29 12.85 -15.00
CA GLY A 236 -3.84 13.07 -15.02
C GLY A 236 -3.26 13.58 -13.69
N LYS A 237 -3.88 13.24 -12.54
CA LYS A 237 -3.54 13.80 -11.22
C LYS A 237 -2.50 12.98 -10.43
N TYR A 238 -1.48 12.45 -11.10
CA TYR A 238 -0.47 11.57 -10.47
C TYR A 238 0.35 12.25 -9.37
N GLY A 239 0.52 13.57 -9.45
CA GLY A 239 1.22 14.37 -8.44
C GLY A 239 0.62 14.26 -7.03
N LEU A 240 -0.67 13.90 -6.91
CA LEU A 240 -1.31 13.66 -5.61
C LEU A 240 -0.68 12.48 -4.88
N LEU A 241 -0.36 11.39 -5.58
CA LEU A 241 0.22 10.19 -4.98
C LEU A 241 1.75 10.16 -4.97
N ARG A 242 2.45 11.08 -5.66
CA ARG A 242 3.93 11.19 -5.57
C ARG A 242 4.38 11.36 -4.12
N SER A 243 5.51 10.76 -3.74
CA SER A 243 6.02 10.75 -2.36
C SER A 243 5.00 10.24 -1.34
N THR A 244 4.17 9.26 -1.74
CA THR A 244 3.28 8.50 -0.84
C THR A 244 3.52 7.00 -1.05
N ARG A 245 3.18 6.19 -0.04
CA ARG A 245 3.25 4.72 -0.11
C ARG A 245 2.34 4.09 -1.18
N HIS A 246 1.38 4.84 -1.71
CA HIS A 246 0.40 4.35 -2.67
C HIS A 246 0.86 4.47 -4.12
N PHE A 247 1.90 5.26 -4.38
CA PHE A 247 2.38 5.51 -5.74
C PHE A 247 2.78 4.22 -6.47
N GLY A 248 3.53 3.33 -5.83
CA GLY A 248 3.95 2.09 -6.47
C GLY A 248 2.80 1.14 -6.75
N GLY A 249 1.76 1.13 -5.90
CA GLY A 249 0.53 0.36 -6.15
C GLY A 249 -0.21 0.85 -7.40
N MET A 250 -0.27 2.17 -7.59
CA MET A 250 -0.83 2.80 -8.79
C MET A 250 0.00 2.49 -10.04
N ALA A 251 1.32 2.72 -9.99
CA ALA A 251 2.21 2.45 -11.12
C ALA A 251 2.17 0.98 -11.54
N TRP A 252 2.15 0.06 -10.57
CA TRP A 252 2.02 -1.38 -10.83
C TRP A 252 0.69 -1.75 -11.49
N TYR A 253 -0.42 -1.13 -11.04
CA TYR A 253 -1.74 -1.31 -11.65
C TYR A 253 -1.76 -0.85 -13.12
N LEU A 254 -1.21 0.34 -13.39
CA LEU A 254 -1.15 0.92 -14.74
C LEU A 254 -0.25 0.10 -15.68
N VAL A 255 0.91 -0.37 -15.20
CA VAL A 255 1.81 -1.25 -15.97
C VAL A 255 1.11 -2.56 -16.33
N LYS A 256 0.43 -3.20 -15.36
CA LYS A 256 -0.32 -4.44 -15.62
C LYS A 256 -1.45 -4.23 -16.63
N ALA A 257 -2.12 -3.07 -16.56
CA ALA A 257 -3.20 -2.71 -17.47
C ALA A 257 -2.73 -2.15 -18.83
N ARG A 258 -1.41 -2.05 -19.07
CA ARG A 258 -0.81 -1.42 -20.27
C ARG A 258 -1.30 0.01 -20.54
N ARG A 259 -1.48 0.80 -19.49
CA ARG A 259 -1.94 2.21 -19.56
C ARG A 259 -0.97 3.11 -18.82
N ILE A 260 0.27 3.19 -19.29
CA ILE A 260 1.32 4.01 -18.66
C ILE A 260 1.56 5.33 -19.40
N ASP A 261 0.94 5.55 -20.56
CA ASP A 261 1.16 6.71 -21.42
C ASP A 261 0.94 8.03 -20.67
N GLY A 262 -0.17 8.14 -19.91
CA GLY A 262 -0.47 9.34 -19.13
C GLY A 262 0.56 9.62 -18.03
N LEU A 263 1.03 8.57 -17.37
CA LEU A 263 2.05 8.68 -16.33
C LEU A 263 3.43 9.06 -16.90
N ILE A 264 3.81 8.53 -18.07
CA ILE A 264 5.04 8.92 -18.78
C ILE A 264 4.98 10.41 -19.13
N VAL A 265 3.86 10.89 -19.69
CA VAL A 265 3.70 12.30 -20.05
C VAL A 265 3.80 13.21 -18.82
N ASP A 266 3.21 12.84 -17.68
CA ASP A 266 3.37 13.60 -16.43
C ASP A 266 4.81 13.61 -15.92
N MET A 267 5.54 12.50 -16.05
CA MET A 267 6.97 12.44 -15.68
C MET A 267 7.83 13.36 -16.56
N LEU A 268 7.63 13.34 -17.88
CA LEU A 268 8.37 14.17 -18.81
C LEU A 268 8.10 15.67 -18.61
N LYS A 269 6.84 16.05 -18.38
CA LYS A 269 6.45 17.43 -18.07
C LYS A 269 7.04 17.97 -16.77
N ARG A 270 7.46 17.09 -15.86
CA ARG A 270 8.11 17.43 -14.58
C ARG A 270 9.62 17.26 -14.64
N GLU A 271 10.19 17.08 -15.83
CA GLU A 271 11.63 16.88 -16.06
C GLU A 271 12.19 15.60 -15.39
N LEU A 272 11.34 14.61 -15.12
CA LEU A 272 11.71 13.35 -14.48
C LEU A 272 12.00 12.27 -15.54
N LEU A 273 12.97 12.53 -16.42
CA LEU A 273 13.31 11.63 -17.52
C LEU A 273 13.77 10.24 -17.03
N GLN A 274 14.59 10.20 -15.99
CA GLN A 274 15.08 8.94 -15.43
C GLN A 274 13.94 8.07 -14.87
N ASP A 275 12.92 8.70 -14.26
CA ASP A 275 11.74 8.01 -13.77
C ASP A 275 10.92 7.42 -14.92
N ALA A 276 10.75 8.18 -16.02
CA ALA A 276 10.04 7.72 -17.21
C ALA A 276 10.73 6.50 -17.85
N VAL A 277 12.07 6.54 -17.99
CA VAL A 277 12.86 5.40 -18.49
C VAL A 277 12.72 4.18 -17.58
N SER A 278 12.70 4.42 -16.27
CA SER A 278 12.54 3.36 -15.26
C SER A 278 11.18 2.70 -15.32
N LEU A 279 10.13 3.49 -15.60
CA LEU A 279 8.77 3.01 -15.79
C LEU A 279 8.65 2.14 -17.05
N VAL A 280 9.27 2.54 -18.17
CA VAL A 280 9.30 1.71 -19.39
C VAL A 280 10.13 0.44 -19.17
N SER A 281 11.23 0.53 -18.43
CA SER A 281 12.02 -0.64 -18.05
C SER A 281 11.20 -1.62 -17.20
N LEU A 282 10.40 -1.11 -16.26
CA LEU A 282 9.44 -1.92 -15.49
C LEU A 282 8.37 -2.55 -16.39
N PHE A 283 7.87 -1.81 -17.38
CA PHE A 283 6.92 -2.32 -18.36
C PHE A 283 7.48 -3.52 -19.15
N HIS A 284 8.72 -3.41 -19.65
CA HIS A 284 9.38 -4.51 -20.35
C HIS A 284 9.64 -5.73 -19.46
N MET A 285 9.91 -5.53 -18.16
CA MET A 285 10.01 -6.64 -17.21
C MET A 285 8.68 -7.38 -17.03
N VAL A 286 7.57 -6.63 -16.93
CA VAL A 286 6.23 -7.21 -16.72
C VAL A 286 5.68 -7.85 -18.00
N HIS A 287 6.01 -7.29 -19.17
CA HIS A 287 5.56 -7.76 -20.48
C HIS A 287 6.76 -8.10 -21.40
N PRO A 288 7.51 -9.18 -21.14
CA PRO A 288 8.73 -9.51 -21.91
C PRO A 288 8.46 -9.87 -23.38
N HIS A 289 7.22 -10.21 -23.72
CA HIS A 289 6.79 -10.56 -25.09
C HIS A 289 6.12 -9.38 -25.82
N SER A 290 6.19 -8.15 -25.30
CA SER A 290 5.69 -6.98 -26.03
C SER A 290 6.60 -6.62 -27.20
N GLU A 291 6.06 -6.00 -28.24
CA GLU A 291 6.83 -5.58 -29.41
C GLU A 291 7.94 -4.60 -29.02
N SER A 292 7.58 -3.67 -28.12
CA SER A 292 8.49 -2.71 -27.48
C SER A 292 9.65 -3.37 -26.73
N ALA A 293 9.39 -4.44 -25.96
CA ALA A 293 10.43 -5.15 -25.21
C ALA A 293 11.38 -5.93 -26.12
N LEU A 294 10.85 -6.57 -27.16
CA LEU A 294 11.64 -7.34 -28.13
C LEU A 294 12.56 -6.44 -28.96
N GLU A 295 12.06 -5.29 -29.42
CA GLU A 295 12.85 -4.32 -30.18
C GLU A 295 13.88 -3.59 -29.30
N ALA A 296 13.51 -3.25 -28.06
CA ALA A 296 14.47 -2.70 -27.11
C ALA A 296 15.60 -3.68 -26.79
N ALA A 297 15.30 -4.97 -26.68
CA ALA A 297 16.30 -6.01 -26.45
C ALA A 297 17.20 -6.25 -27.67
N SER A 298 16.66 -6.18 -28.89
CA SER A 298 17.46 -6.37 -30.12
C SER A 298 18.40 -5.21 -30.38
N LEU A 299 17.96 -3.98 -30.12
CA LEU A 299 18.74 -2.76 -30.30
C LEU A 299 19.62 -2.40 -29.09
N GLN A 300 19.49 -3.13 -27.97
CA GLN A 300 20.09 -2.78 -26.68
C GLN A 300 19.87 -1.30 -26.32
N ALA A 301 18.66 -0.80 -26.60
CA ALA A 301 18.33 0.60 -26.45
C ALA A 301 18.36 1.03 -24.98
N THR A 302 18.92 2.20 -24.69
CA THR A 302 19.01 2.75 -23.34
C THR A 302 18.55 4.21 -23.31
N GLY A 303 18.07 4.67 -22.15
CA GLY A 303 17.69 6.07 -21.97
C GLY A 303 16.52 6.51 -22.85
N ILE A 304 16.73 7.54 -23.66
CA ILE A 304 15.70 8.18 -24.49
C ILE A 304 15.20 7.23 -25.59
N ASP A 305 16.08 6.37 -26.11
CA ASP A 305 15.72 5.44 -27.18
C ASP A 305 14.68 4.41 -26.73
N LEU A 306 14.74 4.00 -25.45
CA LEU A 306 13.71 3.16 -24.83
C LEU A 306 12.32 3.81 -24.86
N LEU A 307 12.26 5.11 -24.58
CA LEU A 307 11.02 5.87 -24.61
C LEU A 307 10.50 6.03 -26.04
N LYS A 308 11.39 6.28 -27.01
CA LYS A 308 11.04 6.38 -28.44
C LYS A 308 10.51 5.05 -28.99
N ILE A 309 11.15 3.92 -28.67
CA ILE A 309 10.69 2.57 -29.05
C ILE A 309 9.32 2.27 -28.44
N TYR A 310 9.13 2.54 -27.14
CA TYR A 310 7.84 2.36 -26.48
C TYR A 310 6.74 3.22 -27.13
N ALA A 311 7.04 4.49 -27.41
CA ALA A 311 6.10 5.42 -28.02
C ALA A 311 5.65 4.94 -29.41
N GLN A 312 6.54 4.36 -30.21
CA GLN A 312 6.21 3.90 -31.57
C GLN A 312 5.46 2.57 -31.61
N LYS A 313 5.80 1.63 -30.72
CA LYS A 313 5.29 0.25 -30.80
C LYS A 313 4.11 -0.07 -29.90
N GLU A 314 4.04 0.53 -28.72
CA GLU A 314 3.06 0.12 -27.70
C GLU A 314 2.08 1.24 -27.30
N SER A 315 2.54 2.49 -27.32
CA SER A 315 1.74 3.63 -26.85
C SER A 315 0.53 3.90 -27.74
N GLN A 316 -0.63 4.11 -27.10
CA GLN A 316 -1.84 4.55 -27.81
C GLN A 316 -1.80 6.07 -28.10
N ARG A 317 -1.00 6.80 -27.33
CA ARG A 317 -0.87 8.27 -27.39
C ARG A 317 0.56 8.69 -27.75
N SER A 318 1.15 8.00 -28.74
CA SER A 318 2.53 8.21 -29.18
C SER A 318 2.89 9.68 -29.40
N GLY A 319 2.04 10.42 -30.12
CA GLY A 319 2.26 11.85 -30.41
C GLY A 319 2.35 12.74 -29.17
N TYR A 320 1.66 12.41 -28.07
CA TYR A 320 1.79 13.16 -26.82
C TYR A 320 3.11 12.89 -26.10
N ILE A 321 3.62 11.65 -26.19
CA ILE A 321 4.91 11.28 -25.61
C ILE A 321 6.03 11.92 -26.42
N GLU A 322 5.96 11.86 -27.75
CA GLU A 322 6.95 12.47 -28.64
C GLU A 322 7.02 13.99 -28.47
N LEU A 323 5.86 14.66 -28.38
CA LEU A 323 5.82 16.10 -28.12
C LEU A 323 6.39 16.46 -26.74
N ALA A 324 6.09 15.66 -25.71
CA ALA A 324 6.66 15.86 -24.37
C ALA A 324 8.17 15.61 -24.35
N LEU A 325 8.68 14.66 -25.14
CA LEU A 325 10.11 14.42 -25.30
C LEU A 325 10.81 15.57 -26.03
N GLN A 326 10.22 16.09 -27.11
CA GLN A 326 10.74 17.25 -27.85
C GLN A 326 10.85 18.48 -26.94
N ALA A 327 9.77 18.79 -26.21
CA ALA A 327 9.79 19.90 -25.26
C ALA A 327 10.86 19.74 -24.17
N TYR A 328 11.10 18.52 -23.70
CA TYR A 328 12.17 18.23 -22.75
C TYR A 328 13.58 18.40 -23.38
N GLU A 329 13.79 17.90 -24.60
CA GLU A 329 15.05 18.05 -25.34
C GLU A 329 15.36 19.54 -25.62
N GLU A 330 14.34 20.35 -25.95
CA GLU A 330 14.46 21.81 -26.16
C GLU A 330 14.85 22.54 -24.86
N MET A 331 14.16 22.29 -23.75
CA MET A 331 14.49 22.91 -22.45
C MET A 331 15.90 22.52 -21.99
N ALA A 332 16.29 21.26 -22.15
CA ALA A 332 17.63 20.80 -21.81
C ALA A 332 18.72 21.47 -22.67
N ALA A 333 18.43 21.76 -23.94
CA ALA A 333 19.33 22.50 -24.82
C ALA A 333 19.48 23.97 -24.39
N GLU A 334 18.39 24.62 -24.01
CA GLU A 334 18.40 25.99 -23.47
C GLU A 334 19.20 26.09 -22.17
N ASP A 335 18.99 25.18 -21.22
CA ASP A 335 19.74 25.12 -19.95
C ASP A 335 21.24 24.86 -20.17
N SER A 336 21.59 24.10 -21.22
CA SER A 336 22.99 23.84 -21.57
C SER A 336 23.70 25.02 -22.24
N ALA A 337 22.92 25.98 -22.77
CA ALA A 337 23.40 27.16 -23.47
C ALA A 337 23.51 28.41 -22.56
N ALA A 338 22.89 28.38 -21.37
CA ALA A 338 22.91 29.43 -20.36
C ALA A 338 24.10 29.32 -19.38
#